data_AF-I1QLE1-F1
#
_entry.id   AF-I1QLE1-F1
#
_cell.length_a   1.000
_cell.length_b   1.000
_cell.length_c   1.000
_cell.angle_alpha   90.00
_cell.angle_beta   90.00
_cell.angle_gamma   90.00
#
_symmetry.space_group_name_H-M   'P 1'
#
loop_
_entity.id
_entity.type
_entity.pdbx_description
1 polymer ?
#
loop_
_entity_poly.entity_id
_entity_poly.type
_entity_poly.pdbx_seq_one_letter_code
_entity_poly.pdbx_strand_id
1 'polypeptide(L)'
;MAPPLLPAAEEDGGCVARWMRRDVLLGLALGQFVSLLITSTGFSSSELARRGINAPTSQSLLNYILLALIYGGILIYRRQPLTIKWYYYLILGIIDVEANYIVVKSYQYTSLTSVMLLDCWSIPCVIILTWIFLKTKYGLRKFIGVGVCVAGLILVVFSDVHASDRAKGPNPLKGDLLVIFGSMLYACSNVTEEYLVKKSNRIELMAMLGLFGAVISGIQISILERKELHSIKWTAGAVLPFIGFALAMFLFYSTVPTVLKICGATMLNLSLLTSDMWAVLIRIFAYHEKVDWIYFVAFAGTAAGLLIYSYKSSKEAEETAQVAGASDEHGKTGDEEAGMQNPA
;
A
#
# COMPACT_ATOMS: atom_id res chain seq x y z
N MET A 1 -4.06 11.50 67.32
CA MET A 1 -4.52 10.46 66.37
C MET A 1 -4.98 11.21 65.12
N ALA A 2 -4.06 11.47 64.19
CA ALA A 2 -4.36 12.11 62.91
C ALA A 2 -4.63 11.00 61.87
N PRO A 3 -5.60 11.18 60.95
CA PRO A 3 -5.83 10.20 59.89
C PRO A 3 -4.71 10.25 58.84
N PRO A 4 -4.45 9.14 58.11
CA PRO A 4 -3.36 9.09 57.14
C PRO A 4 -3.71 9.85 55.85
N LEU A 5 -2.70 10.51 55.28
CA LEU A 5 -2.70 11.11 53.96
C LEU A 5 -2.94 10.04 52.88
N LEU A 6 -3.99 10.23 52.06
CA LEU A 6 -4.16 9.56 50.77
C LEU A 6 -3.09 10.07 49.78
N PRO A 7 -2.37 9.21 49.05
CA PRO A 7 -1.54 9.68 47.95
C PRO A 7 -2.42 10.06 46.75
N ALA A 8 -2.09 11.20 46.14
CA ALA A 8 -2.74 11.76 44.98
C ALA A 8 -2.44 10.96 43.70
N ALA A 9 -3.51 10.67 42.95
CA ALA A 9 -3.62 10.54 41.50
C ALA A 9 -2.45 9.91 40.70
N GLU A 10 -2.56 8.61 40.41
CA GLU A 10 -2.10 8.04 39.13
C GLU A 10 -3.16 8.33 38.04
N GLU A 11 -3.08 9.47 37.35
CA GLU A 11 -3.95 9.73 36.17
C GLU A 11 -3.21 9.84 34.83
N ASP A 12 -1.88 9.90 34.81
CA ASP A 12 -1.14 10.23 33.58
C ASP A 12 -0.89 9.02 32.65
N GLY A 13 -0.80 7.80 33.21
CA GLY A 13 -0.60 6.57 32.42
C GLY A 13 -1.80 6.13 31.57
N GLY A 14 -3.01 6.57 31.94
CA GLY A 14 -4.25 6.18 31.26
C GLY A 14 -4.49 6.93 29.95
N CYS A 15 -4.02 8.18 29.83
CA CYS A 15 -4.24 9.02 28.65
C CYS A 15 -3.35 8.58 27.49
N VAL A 16 -2.07 8.32 27.77
CA VAL A 16 -1.07 7.86 26.78
C VAL A 16 -1.41 6.45 26.24
N ALA A 17 -1.77 5.51 27.12
CA ALA A 17 -2.17 4.17 26.71
C ALA A 17 -3.48 4.16 25.88
N ARG A 18 -4.41 5.07 26.18
CA ARG A 18 -5.67 5.24 25.43
C ARG A 18 -5.44 5.92 24.08
N TRP A 19 -4.48 6.84 24.00
CA TRP A 19 -4.09 7.52 22.77
C TRP A 19 -3.39 6.56 21.80
N MET A 20 -2.38 5.81 22.26
CA MET A 20 -1.75 4.74 21.48
C MET A 20 -2.76 3.70 20.96
N ARG A 21 -3.75 3.31 21.77
CA ARG A 21 -4.79 2.37 21.35
C ARG A 21 -5.67 2.95 20.23
N ARG A 22 -5.96 4.25 20.25
CA ARG A 22 -6.76 4.93 19.21
C ARG A 22 -6.00 5.02 17.90
N ASP A 23 -4.71 5.34 17.90
CA ASP A 23 -3.92 5.43 16.67
C ASP A 23 -3.71 4.06 16.01
N VAL A 24 -3.52 3.01 16.82
CA VAL A 24 -3.45 1.63 16.30
C VAL A 24 -4.79 1.19 15.71
N LEU A 25 -5.90 1.49 16.39
CA LEU A 25 -7.24 1.19 15.86
C LEU A 25 -7.55 1.99 14.59
N LEU A 26 -7.15 3.26 14.53
CA LEU A 26 -7.30 4.11 13.36
C LEU A 26 -6.46 3.58 12.20
N GLY A 27 -5.20 3.21 12.44
CA GLY A 27 -4.32 2.59 11.46
C GLY A 27 -4.90 1.29 10.90
N LEU A 28 -5.46 0.44 11.76
CA LEU A 28 -6.12 -0.80 11.34
C LEU A 28 -7.38 -0.52 10.50
N ALA A 29 -8.24 0.41 10.94
CA ALA A 29 -9.45 0.77 10.22
C ALA A 29 -9.15 1.36 8.84
N LEU A 30 -8.16 2.27 8.76
CA LEU A 30 -7.69 2.82 7.48
C LEU A 30 -7.07 1.74 6.61
N GLY A 31 -6.29 0.81 7.18
CA GLY A 31 -5.74 -0.34 6.45
C GLY A 31 -6.83 -1.21 5.82
N GLN A 32 -7.91 -1.51 6.55
CA GLN A 32 -9.04 -2.26 6.00
C GLN A 32 -9.83 -1.48 4.96
N PHE A 33 -9.98 -0.17 5.14
CA PHE A 33 -10.61 0.70 4.14
C PHE A 33 -9.81 0.70 2.83
N VAL A 34 -8.50 0.86 2.91
CA VAL A 34 -7.58 0.81 1.77
C VAL A 34 -7.61 -0.57 1.09
N SER A 35 -7.69 -1.65 1.87
CA SER A 35 -7.84 -3.01 1.37
C SER A 35 -9.12 -3.20 0.54
N LEU A 36 -10.26 -2.70 1.02
CA LEU A 36 -11.52 -2.75 0.26
C LEU A 36 -11.45 -1.92 -1.03
N LEU A 37 -10.78 -0.76 -0.98
CA LEU A 37 -10.57 0.08 -2.17
C LEU A 37 -9.72 -0.65 -3.21
N ILE A 38 -8.59 -1.25 -2.83
CA ILE A 38 -7.76 -1.99 -3.79
C ILE A 38 -8.51 -3.19 -4.38
N THR A 39 -9.29 -3.92 -3.57
CA THR A 39 -10.15 -4.99 -4.08
C THR A 39 -11.15 -4.45 -5.11
N SER A 40 -11.79 -3.31 -4.85
CA SER A 40 -12.73 -2.66 -5.77
C SER A 40 -12.07 -2.28 -7.10
N THR A 41 -10.84 -1.78 -7.06
CA THR A 41 -10.06 -1.45 -8.27
C THR A 41 -9.68 -2.70 -9.07
N GLY A 42 -9.26 -3.77 -8.40
CA GLY A 42 -8.96 -5.05 -9.05
C GLY A 42 -10.21 -5.71 -9.65
N PHE A 43 -11.33 -5.68 -8.94
CA PHE A 43 -12.63 -6.15 -9.46
C PHE A 43 -13.05 -5.37 -10.70
N SER A 44 -13.00 -4.03 -10.64
CA SER A 44 -13.34 -3.18 -11.78
C SER A 44 -12.43 -3.48 -12.98
N SER A 45 -11.11 -3.53 -12.78
CA SER A 45 -10.13 -3.82 -13.84
C SER A 45 -10.36 -5.20 -14.47
N SER A 46 -10.61 -6.21 -13.63
CA SER A 46 -10.92 -7.57 -14.08
C SER A 46 -12.21 -7.62 -14.91
N GLU A 47 -13.25 -6.89 -14.50
CA GLU A 47 -14.50 -6.81 -15.24
C GLU A 47 -14.34 -6.09 -16.59
N LEU A 48 -13.55 -5.00 -16.66
CA LEU A 48 -13.20 -4.37 -17.95
C LEU A 48 -12.44 -5.34 -18.86
N ALA A 49 -11.47 -6.07 -18.32
CA ALA A 49 -10.68 -7.04 -19.08
C ALA A 49 -11.55 -8.18 -19.63
N ARG A 50 -12.49 -8.71 -18.83
CA ARG A 50 -13.47 -9.73 -19.27
C ARG A 50 -14.39 -9.22 -20.40
N ARG A 51 -14.63 -7.91 -20.47
CA ARG A 51 -15.39 -7.25 -21.55
C ARG A 51 -14.55 -6.91 -22.77
N GLY A 52 -13.25 -7.24 -22.76
CA GLY A 52 -12.31 -6.94 -23.84
C GLY A 52 -11.89 -5.47 -23.91
N ILE A 53 -12.07 -4.71 -22.83
CA ILE A 53 -11.67 -3.30 -22.76
C ILE A 53 -10.24 -3.20 -22.22
N ASN A 54 -9.29 -2.94 -23.11
CA ASN A 54 -7.86 -2.94 -22.78
C ASN A 54 -7.29 -1.53 -22.70
N ALA A 55 -7.77 -0.73 -21.72
CA ALA A 55 -7.29 0.64 -21.51
C ALA A 55 -6.84 0.87 -20.04
N PRO A 56 -5.76 0.20 -19.58
CA PRO A 56 -5.23 0.31 -18.22
C PRO A 56 -4.86 1.74 -17.79
N THR A 57 -4.10 2.49 -18.60
CA THR A 57 -3.70 3.87 -18.26
C THR A 57 -4.91 4.80 -18.22
N SER A 58 -5.88 4.59 -19.10
CA SER A 58 -7.13 5.37 -19.12
C SER A 58 -7.97 5.17 -17.86
N GLN A 59 -7.92 3.99 -17.23
CA GLN A 59 -8.58 3.73 -15.94
C GLN A 59 -8.00 4.61 -14.83
N SER A 60 -6.67 4.73 -14.76
CA SER A 60 -5.97 5.51 -13.73
C SER A 60 -5.85 7.01 -14.03
N LEU A 61 -6.05 7.45 -15.28
CA LEU A 61 -5.91 8.86 -15.66
C LEU A 61 -6.78 9.79 -14.81
N LEU A 62 -8.05 9.43 -14.63
CA LEU A 62 -9.00 10.27 -13.90
C LEU A 62 -8.59 10.42 -12.42
N ASN A 63 -7.98 9.39 -11.82
CA ASN A 63 -7.41 9.49 -10.47
C ASN A 63 -6.32 10.59 -10.41
N TYR A 64 -5.34 10.55 -11.32
CA TYR A 64 -4.27 11.55 -11.33
C TYR A 64 -4.79 12.98 -11.58
N ILE A 65 -5.77 13.13 -12.47
CA ILE A 65 -6.43 14.42 -12.71
C ILE A 65 -7.13 14.91 -11.44
N LEU A 66 -7.90 14.06 -10.76
CA LEU A 66 -8.58 14.42 -9.51
C LEU A 66 -7.59 14.80 -8.41
N LEU A 67 -6.50 14.04 -8.26
CA LEU A 67 -5.39 14.37 -7.34
C LEU A 67 -4.80 15.75 -7.65
N ALA A 68 -4.47 16.01 -8.92
CA ALA A 68 -3.89 17.27 -9.36
C ALA A 68 -4.84 18.45 -9.11
N LEU A 69 -6.13 18.31 -9.43
CA LEU A 69 -7.11 19.37 -9.28
C LEU A 69 -7.42 19.67 -7.81
N ILE A 70 -7.67 18.64 -7.01
CA ILE A 70 -8.07 18.80 -5.60
C ILE A 70 -6.87 19.24 -4.76
N TYR A 71 -5.78 18.46 -4.75
CA TYR A 71 -4.64 18.77 -3.91
C TYR A 71 -3.80 19.93 -4.47
N GLY A 72 -3.66 20.03 -5.80
CA GLY A 72 -3.02 21.18 -6.43
C GLY A 72 -3.82 22.47 -6.23
N GLY A 73 -5.15 22.41 -6.32
CA GLY A 73 -6.02 23.53 -5.97
C GLY A 73 -5.84 23.99 -4.52
N ILE A 74 -5.79 23.05 -3.57
CA ILE A 74 -5.51 23.36 -2.15
C ILE A 74 -4.11 23.95 -1.96
N LEU A 75 -3.10 23.43 -2.64
CA LEU A 75 -1.72 23.91 -2.56
C LEU A 75 -1.60 25.36 -3.06
N ILE A 76 -2.22 25.67 -4.19
CA ILE A 76 -2.28 27.02 -4.78
C ILE A 76 -3.08 27.97 -3.88
N TYR A 77 -4.24 27.52 -3.38
CA TYR A 77 -5.08 28.33 -2.48
C TYR A 77 -4.35 28.69 -1.19
N ARG A 78 -3.63 27.74 -0.58
CA ARG A 78 -2.83 27.95 0.64
C ARG A 78 -1.47 28.60 0.39
N ARG A 79 -1.12 28.86 -0.88
CA ARG A 79 0.18 29.38 -1.33
C ARG A 79 1.39 28.72 -0.67
N GLN A 80 1.35 27.40 -0.55
CA GLN A 80 2.45 26.65 0.05
C GLN A 80 3.59 26.48 -0.95
N PRO A 81 4.83 26.88 -0.63
CA PRO A 81 5.97 26.64 -1.50
C PRO A 81 6.32 25.14 -1.52
N LEU A 82 6.92 24.70 -2.63
CA LEU A 82 7.45 23.34 -2.72
C LEU A 82 8.65 23.19 -1.79
N THR A 83 8.57 22.21 -0.90
CA THR A 83 9.63 21.87 0.05
C THR A 83 10.67 20.96 -0.58
N ILE A 84 10.26 20.12 -1.53
CA ILE A 84 11.15 19.17 -2.24
C ILE A 84 11.27 19.59 -3.71
N LYS A 85 12.44 19.33 -4.30
CA LYS A 85 12.68 19.63 -5.71
C LYS A 85 11.77 18.79 -6.62
N TRP A 86 11.17 19.44 -7.60
CA TRP A 86 10.14 18.86 -8.48
C TRP A 86 10.53 17.54 -9.17
N TYR A 87 11.81 17.35 -9.48
CA TYR A 87 12.27 16.16 -10.21
C TYR A 87 12.14 14.86 -9.41
N TYR A 88 12.11 14.91 -8.07
CA TYR A 88 11.83 13.71 -7.26
C TYR A 88 10.39 13.23 -7.45
N TYR A 89 9.44 14.17 -7.53
CA TYR A 89 8.04 13.85 -7.81
C TYR A 89 7.83 13.36 -9.24
N LEU A 90 8.62 13.85 -10.21
CA LEU A 90 8.58 13.34 -11.57
C LEU A 90 9.00 11.86 -11.63
N ILE A 91 10.12 11.50 -10.99
CA ILE A 91 10.59 10.11 -10.94
C ILE A 91 9.56 9.22 -10.24
N LEU A 92 8.99 9.69 -9.11
CA LEU A 92 7.91 8.98 -8.42
C LEU A 92 6.71 8.77 -9.36
N GLY A 93 6.26 9.82 -10.06
CA GLY A 93 5.15 9.73 -10.99
C GLY A 93 5.40 8.74 -12.14
N ILE A 94 6.63 8.62 -12.65
CA ILE A 94 6.98 7.62 -13.67
C ILE A 94 6.84 6.21 -13.09
N ILE A 95 7.46 5.95 -11.94
CA ILE A 95 7.42 4.63 -11.30
C ILE A 95 5.98 4.23 -10.97
N ASP A 96 5.20 5.18 -10.46
CA ASP A 96 3.82 4.94 -10.04
C ASP A 96 2.87 4.68 -11.21
N VAL A 97 2.97 5.47 -12.29
CA VAL A 97 2.17 5.28 -13.51
C VAL A 97 2.51 3.95 -14.17
N GLU A 98 3.80 3.58 -14.25
CA GLU A 98 4.21 2.30 -14.82
C GLU A 98 3.76 1.11 -13.97
N ALA A 99 3.86 1.21 -12.64
CA ALA A 99 3.34 0.18 -11.72
C ALA A 99 1.85 -0.09 -11.97
N ASN A 100 1.05 0.99 -12.00
CA ASN A 100 -0.38 0.93 -12.31
C ASN A 100 -0.66 0.32 -13.68
N TYR A 101 0.03 0.80 -14.72
CA TYR A 101 -0.16 0.29 -16.07
C TYR A 101 0.11 -1.21 -16.15
N ILE A 102 1.24 -1.66 -15.60
CA ILE A 102 1.68 -3.05 -15.66
C ILE A 102 0.72 -3.98 -14.91
N VAL A 103 0.31 -3.61 -13.68
CA VAL A 103 -0.61 -4.43 -12.89
C VAL A 103 -2.01 -4.44 -13.50
N VAL A 104 -2.55 -3.29 -13.93
CA VAL A 104 -3.89 -3.27 -14.55
C VAL A 104 -3.90 -4.05 -15.88
N LYS A 105 -2.80 -3.99 -16.64
CA LYS A 105 -2.61 -4.78 -17.86
C LYS A 105 -2.54 -6.29 -17.58
N SER A 106 -2.04 -6.70 -16.42
CA SER A 106 -1.94 -8.12 -16.06
C SER A 106 -3.30 -8.81 -15.95
N TYR A 107 -4.37 -8.09 -15.55
CA TYR A 107 -5.73 -8.63 -15.49
C TYR A 107 -6.28 -9.10 -16.85
N GLN A 108 -5.64 -8.73 -17.96
CA GLN A 108 -5.98 -9.22 -19.31
C GLN A 108 -5.38 -10.61 -19.59
N TYR A 109 -4.37 -11.01 -18.83
CA TYR A 109 -3.59 -12.24 -19.06
C TYR A 109 -3.76 -13.26 -17.95
N THR A 110 -3.98 -12.82 -16.70
CA THR A 110 -4.12 -13.70 -15.53
C THR A 110 -5.36 -13.35 -14.71
N SER A 111 -5.71 -14.23 -13.76
CA SER A 111 -6.92 -14.11 -12.95
C SER A 111 -6.78 -13.10 -11.81
N LEU A 112 -7.90 -12.54 -11.33
CA LEU A 112 -7.94 -11.64 -10.17
C LEU A 112 -7.18 -12.22 -8.96
N THR A 113 -7.37 -13.50 -8.66
CA THR A 113 -6.71 -14.16 -7.53
C THR A 113 -5.21 -14.37 -7.76
N SER A 114 -4.77 -14.62 -9.01
CA SER A 114 -3.33 -14.72 -9.29
C SER A 114 -2.66 -13.36 -9.09
N VAL A 115 -3.28 -12.28 -9.60
CA VAL A 115 -2.76 -10.92 -9.40
C VAL A 115 -2.59 -10.58 -7.92
N MET A 116 -3.62 -10.81 -7.10
CA MET A 116 -3.56 -10.43 -5.68
C MET A 116 -2.54 -11.29 -4.90
N LEU A 117 -2.47 -12.59 -5.17
CA LEU A 117 -1.47 -13.46 -4.52
C LEU A 117 -0.05 -13.13 -4.95
N LEU A 118 0.17 -12.80 -6.23
CA LEU A 118 1.49 -12.43 -6.73
C LEU A 118 1.92 -11.03 -6.31
N ASP A 119 0.98 -10.11 -6.08
CA ASP A 119 1.25 -8.77 -5.55
C ASP A 119 1.83 -8.81 -4.12
N CYS A 120 1.67 -9.92 -3.41
CA CYS A 120 2.36 -10.17 -2.14
C CYS A 120 3.89 -10.12 -2.26
N TRP A 121 4.45 -10.23 -3.47
CA TRP A 121 5.86 -9.94 -3.77
C TRP A 121 6.29 -8.51 -3.44
N SER A 122 5.35 -7.55 -3.39
CA SER A 122 5.62 -6.20 -2.90
C SER A 122 6.17 -6.21 -1.47
N ILE A 123 5.72 -7.12 -0.60
CA ILE A 123 6.13 -7.20 0.81
C ILE A 123 7.65 -7.42 0.99
N PRO A 124 8.27 -8.47 0.42
CA PRO A 124 9.71 -8.65 0.53
C PRO A 124 10.48 -7.50 -0.12
N CYS A 125 9.99 -6.96 -1.24
CA CYS A 125 10.60 -5.79 -1.87
C CYS A 125 10.58 -4.57 -0.93
N VAL A 126 9.44 -4.25 -0.32
CA VAL A 126 9.31 -3.12 0.61
C VAL A 126 10.27 -3.30 1.78
N ILE A 127 10.35 -4.49 2.40
CA ILE A 127 11.24 -4.75 3.54
C ILE A 127 12.71 -4.54 3.16
N ILE A 128 13.13 -5.03 2.00
CA ILE A 128 14.52 -4.85 1.53
C ILE A 128 14.78 -3.36 1.23
N LEU A 129 13.84 -2.68 0.58
CA LEU A 129 13.97 -1.28 0.21
C LEU A 129 13.97 -0.36 1.44
N THR A 130 13.10 -0.59 2.44
CA THR A 130 13.12 0.18 3.70
C THR A 130 14.36 -0.13 4.53
N TRP A 131 14.89 -1.34 4.49
CA TRP A 131 16.17 -1.66 5.12
C TRP A 131 17.33 -0.87 4.50
N ILE A 132 17.38 -0.79 3.17
CA ILE A 132 18.45 -0.10 2.43
C ILE A 132 18.31 1.43 2.51
N PHE A 133 17.12 1.96 2.20
CA PHE A 133 16.90 3.40 2.04
C PHE A 133 16.46 4.11 3.32
N LEU A 134 15.63 3.45 4.14
CA LEU A 134 15.14 4.02 5.40
C LEU A 134 15.93 3.53 6.63
N LYS A 135 16.91 2.63 6.43
CA LYS A 135 17.76 2.03 7.49
C LYS A 135 16.96 1.38 8.63
N THR A 136 15.79 0.84 8.32
CA THR A 136 14.93 0.16 9.28
C THR A 136 15.57 -1.15 9.73
N LYS A 137 15.80 -1.35 11.04
CA LYS A 137 16.40 -2.59 11.54
C LYS A 137 15.36 -3.72 11.58
N TYR A 138 15.69 -4.84 10.94
CA TYR A 138 14.84 -6.04 10.93
C TYR A 138 15.57 -7.22 11.59
N GLY A 139 14.90 -7.92 12.50
CA GLY A 139 15.41 -9.16 13.08
C GLY A 139 15.36 -10.36 12.11
N LEU A 140 16.17 -11.38 12.37
CA LEU A 140 16.29 -12.61 11.56
C LEU A 140 14.94 -13.30 11.25
N ARG A 141 13.97 -13.22 12.17
CA ARG A 141 12.63 -13.82 11.99
C ARG A 141 11.85 -13.20 10.84
N LYS A 142 12.03 -11.90 10.60
CA LYS A 142 11.37 -11.19 9.49
C LYS A 142 11.89 -11.69 8.15
N PHE A 143 13.19 -11.99 8.07
CA PHE A 143 13.79 -12.63 6.88
C PHE A 143 13.29 -14.06 6.67
N ILE A 144 13.02 -14.82 7.74
CA ILE A 144 12.38 -16.14 7.64
C ILE A 144 10.96 -16.01 7.09
N GLY A 145 10.15 -15.08 7.62
CA GLY A 145 8.80 -14.80 7.12
C GLY A 145 8.80 -14.42 5.64
N VAL A 146 9.73 -13.54 5.23
CA VAL A 146 10.01 -13.19 3.83
C VAL A 146 10.28 -14.45 2.98
N GLY A 147 11.17 -15.33 3.43
CA GLY A 147 11.50 -16.57 2.70
C GLY A 147 10.28 -17.48 2.48
N VAL A 148 9.40 -17.59 3.49
CA VAL A 148 8.16 -18.36 3.38
C VAL A 148 7.19 -17.75 2.37
N CYS A 149 7.03 -16.41 2.36
CA CYS A 149 6.19 -15.73 1.36
C CYS A 149 6.74 -15.95 -0.07
N VAL A 150 8.05 -15.87 -0.27
CA VAL A 150 8.68 -16.11 -1.58
C VAL A 150 8.48 -17.55 -2.06
N ALA A 151 8.54 -18.53 -1.17
CA ALA A 151 8.26 -19.92 -1.52
C ALA A 151 6.80 -20.12 -1.98
N GLY A 152 5.84 -19.46 -1.34
CA GLY A 152 4.43 -19.45 -1.75
C GLY A 152 4.23 -18.88 -3.16
N LEU A 153 4.92 -17.79 -3.49
CA LEU A 153 4.89 -17.16 -4.81
C LEU A 153 5.48 -18.04 -5.91
N ILE A 154 6.63 -18.67 -5.64
CA ILE A 154 7.30 -19.58 -6.57
C ILE A 154 6.34 -20.73 -6.95
N LEU A 155 5.62 -21.30 -5.97
CA LEU A 155 4.65 -22.36 -6.20
C LEU A 155 3.56 -21.95 -7.21
N VAL A 156 3.02 -20.73 -7.09
CA VAL A 156 1.98 -20.22 -8.00
C VAL A 156 2.53 -20.11 -9.43
N VAL A 157 3.68 -19.46 -9.60
CA VAL A 157 4.30 -19.28 -10.93
C VAL A 157 4.61 -20.63 -11.58
N PHE A 158 5.14 -21.61 -10.83
CA PHE A 158 5.41 -22.93 -11.36
C PHE A 158 4.14 -23.68 -11.79
N SER A 159 3.03 -23.49 -11.09
CA SER A 159 1.75 -24.07 -11.48
C SER A 159 1.27 -23.50 -12.81
N ASP A 160 1.37 -22.18 -12.98
CA ASP A 160 0.93 -21.51 -14.21
C ASP A 160 1.84 -21.83 -15.41
N VAL A 161 3.14 -22.09 -15.20
CA VAL A 161 4.04 -22.62 -16.24
C VAL A 161 3.57 -23.99 -16.74
N HIS A 162 3.26 -24.91 -15.83
CA HIS A 162 2.81 -26.26 -16.20
C HIS A 162 1.41 -26.27 -16.86
N ALA A 163 0.56 -25.30 -16.52
CA ALA A 163 -0.73 -25.11 -17.15
C ALA A 163 -0.62 -24.48 -18.56
N SER A 164 0.30 -23.52 -18.73
CA SER A 164 0.55 -22.83 -20.01
C SER A 164 1.04 -23.77 -21.10
N ASP A 165 1.88 -24.75 -20.76
CA ASP A 165 2.36 -25.77 -21.70
C ASP A 165 1.25 -26.67 -22.26
N ARG A 166 0.06 -26.64 -21.64
CA ARG A 166 -1.09 -27.48 -21.99
C ARG A 166 -2.22 -26.72 -22.70
N ALA A 167 -2.18 -25.39 -22.78
CA ALA A 167 -3.31 -24.57 -23.26
C ALA A 167 -2.96 -23.70 -24.49
N LYS A 168 -3.83 -23.71 -25.52
CA LYS A 168 -3.80 -22.79 -26.69
C LYS A 168 -4.49 -21.44 -26.40
N GLY A 169 -4.35 -20.91 -25.18
CA GLY A 169 -5.05 -19.70 -24.69
C GLY A 169 -4.11 -18.54 -24.34
N PRO A 170 -4.64 -17.41 -23.82
CA PRO A 170 -3.81 -16.28 -23.36
C PRO A 170 -2.85 -16.74 -22.25
N ASN A 171 -1.56 -16.40 -22.39
CA ASN A 171 -0.47 -16.90 -21.56
C ASN A 171 -0.55 -16.36 -20.11
N PRO A 172 -1.00 -17.15 -19.12
CA PRO A 172 -1.10 -16.71 -17.72
C PRO A 172 0.25 -16.29 -17.16
N LEU A 173 1.31 -17.01 -17.53
CA LEU A 173 2.71 -16.70 -17.19
C LEU A 173 3.10 -15.25 -17.53
N LYS A 174 2.63 -14.72 -18.67
CA LYS A 174 2.92 -13.32 -19.04
C LYS A 174 2.24 -12.37 -18.06
N GLY A 175 1.00 -12.67 -17.65
CA GLY A 175 0.31 -11.93 -16.62
C GLY A 175 1.06 -11.98 -15.29
N ASP A 176 1.46 -13.18 -14.87
CA ASP A 176 2.13 -13.38 -13.57
C ASP A 176 3.46 -12.64 -13.48
N LEU A 177 4.27 -12.68 -14.56
CA LEU A 177 5.52 -11.90 -14.64
C LEU A 177 5.28 -10.38 -14.63
N LEU A 178 4.21 -9.92 -15.28
CA LEU A 178 3.81 -8.51 -15.20
C LEU A 178 3.44 -8.13 -13.76
N VAL A 179 2.70 -8.98 -13.04
CA VAL A 179 2.34 -8.70 -11.64
C VAL A 179 3.58 -8.60 -10.76
N ILE A 180 4.53 -9.55 -10.87
CA ILE A 180 5.77 -9.52 -10.08
C ILE A 180 6.57 -8.24 -10.34
N PHE A 181 6.67 -7.82 -11.61
CA PHE A 181 7.38 -6.59 -11.94
C PHE A 181 6.62 -5.34 -11.45
N GLY A 182 5.30 -5.31 -11.64
CA GLY A 182 4.44 -4.22 -11.18
C GLY A 182 4.43 -4.05 -9.67
N SER A 183 4.38 -5.15 -8.91
CA SER A 183 4.42 -5.15 -7.45
C SER A 183 5.77 -4.69 -6.89
N MET A 184 6.88 -5.00 -7.58
CA MET A 184 8.18 -4.43 -7.27
C MET A 184 8.22 -2.92 -7.49
N LEU A 185 7.60 -2.41 -8.57
CA LEU A 185 7.48 -0.95 -8.79
C LEU A 185 6.58 -0.29 -7.75
N TYR A 186 5.47 -0.94 -7.34
CA TYR A 186 4.65 -0.46 -6.23
C TYR A 186 5.43 -0.40 -4.92
N ALA A 187 6.28 -1.39 -4.64
CA ALA A 187 7.15 -1.35 -3.48
C ALA A 187 8.09 -0.13 -3.52
N CYS A 188 8.70 0.16 -4.67
CA CYS A 188 9.52 1.35 -4.88
C CYS A 188 8.72 2.65 -4.70
N SER A 189 7.51 2.72 -5.27
CA SER A 189 6.60 3.88 -5.13
C SER A 189 6.26 4.11 -3.67
N ASN A 190 5.75 3.08 -2.97
CA ASN A 190 5.35 3.14 -1.56
C ASN A 190 6.49 3.58 -0.63
N VAL A 191 7.71 3.05 -0.81
CA VAL A 191 8.87 3.43 0.01
C VAL A 191 9.32 4.86 -0.27
N THR A 192 9.25 5.30 -1.53
CA THR A 192 9.54 6.68 -1.90
C THR A 192 8.50 7.64 -1.34
N GLU A 193 7.22 7.30 -1.41
CA GLU A 193 6.13 8.07 -0.79
C GLU A 193 6.29 8.16 0.73
N GLU A 194 6.63 7.05 1.41
CA GLU A 194 6.89 7.06 2.85
C GLU A 194 8.03 8.03 3.20
N TYR A 195 9.09 8.04 2.41
CA TYR A 195 10.20 8.97 2.61
C TYR A 195 9.78 10.43 2.38
N LEU A 196 9.05 10.72 1.30
CA LEU A 196 8.62 12.07 0.95
C LEU A 196 7.57 12.61 1.93
N VAL A 197 6.59 11.80 2.35
CA VAL A 197 5.53 12.22 3.26
C VAL A 197 6.02 12.51 4.69
N LYS A 198 7.15 11.91 5.07
CA LYS A 198 7.83 12.21 6.34
C LYS A 198 8.65 13.50 6.28
N LYS A 199 9.11 13.91 5.10
CA LYS A 199 9.90 15.13 4.89
C LYS A 199 9.09 16.36 4.46
N SER A 200 7.94 16.13 3.83
CA SER A 200 7.13 17.15 3.17
C SER A 200 5.66 17.03 3.55
N ASN A 201 4.85 17.98 3.08
CA ASN A 201 3.41 17.95 3.28
C ASN A 201 2.75 16.89 2.37
N ARG A 202 1.81 16.13 2.94
CA ARG A 202 0.94 15.18 2.19
C ARG A 202 0.27 15.84 0.98
N ILE A 203 -0.17 17.09 1.13
CA ILE A 203 -0.85 17.85 0.08
C ILE A 203 0.10 18.12 -1.10
N GLU A 204 1.35 18.49 -0.81
CA GLU A 204 2.39 18.72 -1.83
C GLU A 204 2.68 17.43 -2.60
N LEU A 205 2.89 16.32 -1.89
CA LEU A 205 3.13 15.01 -2.49
C LEU A 205 2.00 14.60 -3.44
N MET A 206 0.74 14.68 -2.99
CA MET A 206 -0.42 14.28 -3.80
C MET A 206 -0.66 15.22 -4.98
N ALA A 207 -0.45 16.52 -4.81
CA ALA A 207 -0.57 17.49 -5.90
C ALA A 207 0.44 17.22 -7.02
N MET A 208 1.72 17.02 -6.65
CA MET A 208 2.80 16.78 -7.61
C MET A 208 2.69 15.40 -8.26
N LEU A 209 2.33 14.37 -7.48
CA LEU A 209 2.08 13.02 -8.00
C LEU A 209 0.91 13.02 -8.99
N GLY A 210 -0.20 13.68 -8.65
CA GLY A 210 -1.33 13.86 -9.55
C GLY A 210 -0.95 14.60 -10.83
N LEU A 211 -0.19 15.70 -10.71
CA LEU A 211 0.22 16.51 -11.87
C LEU A 211 1.11 15.72 -12.83
N PHE A 212 2.24 15.18 -12.34
CA PHE A 212 3.16 14.42 -13.17
C PHE A 212 2.52 13.12 -13.66
N GLY A 213 1.78 12.42 -12.79
CA GLY A 213 1.04 11.21 -13.14
C GLY A 213 0.04 11.44 -14.27
N ALA A 214 -0.69 12.56 -14.26
CA ALA A 214 -1.63 12.90 -15.33
C ALA A 214 -0.93 13.20 -16.66
N VAL A 215 0.20 13.92 -16.61
CA VAL A 215 1.01 14.22 -17.82
C VAL A 215 1.57 12.94 -18.43
N ILE A 216 2.21 12.08 -17.62
CA ILE A 216 2.80 10.82 -18.07
C ILE A 216 1.70 9.89 -18.60
N SER A 217 0.59 9.77 -17.87
CA SER A 217 -0.56 8.97 -18.30
C SER A 217 -1.12 9.46 -19.63
N GLY A 218 -1.25 10.78 -19.84
CA GLY A 218 -1.71 11.35 -21.11
C GLY A 218 -0.80 11.03 -22.29
N ILE A 219 0.52 11.09 -22.07
CA ILE A 219 1.53 10.69 -23.07
C ILE A 219 1.39 9.19 -23.38
N GLN A 220 1.31 8.36 -22.35
CA GLN A 220 1.23 6.91 -22.48
C GLN A 220 -0.06 6.44 -23.17
N ILE A 221 -1.21 7.06 -22.88
CA ILE A 221 -2.48 6.81 -23.58
C ILE A 221 -2.34 7.13 -25.07
N SER A 222 -1.70 8.25 -25.40
CA SER A 222 -1.51 8.69 -26.79
C SER A 222 -0.68 7.70 -27.61
N ILE A 223 0.26 6.99 -26.96
CA ILE A 223 1.17 6.04 -27.60
C ILE A 223 0.59 4.61 -27.60
N LEU A 224 0.11 4.13 -26.46
CA LEU A 224 -0.21 2.71 -26.23
C LEU A 224 -1.70 2.37 -26.37
N GLU A 225 -2.61 3.30 -26.05
CA GLU A 225 -4.05 2.98 -25.90
C GLU A 225 -4.93 3.64 -26.94
N ARG A 226 -4.37 4.48 -27.82
CA ARG A 226 -5.15 5.24 -28.82
C ARG A 226 -6.07 4.37 -29.68
N LYS A 227 -5.59 3.20 -30.11
CA LYS A 227 -6.37 2.26 -30.94
C LYS A 227 -7.44 1.55 -30.13
N GLU A 228 -7.09 1.10 -28.93
CA GLU A 228 -8.02 0.43 -28.01
C GLU A 228 -9.18 1.36 -27.66
N LEU A 229 -8.89 2.61 -27.25
CA LEU A 229 -9.91 3.61 -26.92
C LEU A 229 -10.89 3.90 -28.06
N HIS A 230 -10.41 3.92 -29.30
CA HIS A 230 -11.28 4.12 -30.46
C HIS A 230 -12.20 2.93 -30.73
N SER A 231 -11.81 1.73 -30.31
CA SER A 231 -12.59 0.51 -30.49
C SER A 231 -13.63 0.27 -29.39
N ILE A 232 -13.54 1.00 -28.27
CA ILE A 232 -14.45 0.84 -27.12
C ILE A 232 -15.85 1.33 -27.47
N LYS A 233 -16.83 0.45 -27.30
CA LYS A 233 -18.24 0.84 -27.24
C LYS A 233 -18.55 1.38 -25.85
N TRP A 234 -18.66 2.70 -25.74
CA TRP A 234 -19.02 3.41 -24.52
C TRP A 234 -20.47 3.11 -24.13
N THR A 235 -20.65 2.04 -23.37
CA THR A 235 -21.94 1.65 -22.77
C THR A 235 -21.90 1.91 -21.27
N ALA A 236 -23.07 1.98 -20.61
CA ALA A 236 -23.15 2.14 -19.16
C ALA A 236 -22.35 1.05 -18.41
N GLY A 237 -22.31 -0.17 -18.95
CA GLY A 237 -21.52 -1.28 -18.42
C GLY A 237 -20.01 -1.17 -18.59
N ALA A 238 -19.52 -0.27 -19.44
CA ALA A 238 -18.09 0.09 -19.54
C ALA A 238 -17.78 1.31 -18.66
N VAL A 239 -18.60 2.35 -18.74
CA VAL A 239 -18.41 3.62 -18.03
C VAL A 239 -18.47 3.45 -16.52
N LEU A 240 -19.39 2.64 -16.00
CA LEU A 240 -19.57 2.47 -14.56
C LEU A 240 -18.32 1.86 -13.89
N PRO A 241 -17.74 0.76 -14.39
CA PRO A 241 -16.45 0.28 -13.90
C PRO A 241 -15.28 1.27 -14.02
N PHE A 242 -15.21 2.09 -15.09
CA PHE A 242 -14.20 3.15 -15.21
C PHE A 242 -14.32 4.20 -14.09
N ILE A 243 -15.54 4.67 -13.83
CA ILE A 243 -15.79 5.65 -12.77
C ILE A 243 -15.55 5.03 -11.39
N GLY A 244 -16.03 3.80 -11.17
CA GLY A 244 -15.83 3.06 -9.94
C GLY A 244 -14.34 2.86 -9.62
N PHE A 245 -13.55 2.45 -10.62
CA PHE A 245 -12.10 2.34 -10.52
C PHE A 245 -11.46 3.68 -10.15
N ALA A 246 -11.78 4.75 -10.88
CA ALA A 246 -11.15 6.06 -10.67
C ALA A 246 -11.46 6.65 -9.29
N LEU A 247 -12.70 6.52 -8.82
CA LEU A 247 -13.11 6.98 -7.49
C LEU A 247 -12.44 6.14 -6.39
N ALA A 248 -12.40 4.82 -6.54
CA ALA A 248 -11.75 3.94 -5.59
C ALA A 248 -10.24 4.24 -5.50
N MET A 249 -9.58 4.42 -6.65
CA MET A 249 -8.17 4.84 -6.73
C MET A 249 -7.95 6.21 -6.09
N PHE A 250 -8.81 7.18 -6.35
CA PHE A 250 -8.69 8.51 -5.74
C PHE A 250 -8.76 8.45 -4.22
N LEU A 251 -9.70 7.70 -3.66
CA LEU A 251 -9.82 7.49 -2.22
C LEU A 251 -8.62 6.71 -1.65
N PHE A 252 -8.10 5.75 -2.41
CA PHE A 252 -6.93 4.95 -2.04
C PHE A 252 -5.71 5.86 -1.93
N TYR A 253 -5.39 6.61 -2.98
CA TYR A 253 -4.27 7.55 -3.04
C TYR A 253 -4.40 8.67 -2.00
N SER A 254 -5.62 9.12 -1.70
CA SER A 254 -5.84 10.12 -0.65
C SER A 254 -5.57 9.58 0.76
N THR A 255 -5.75 8.26 0.96
CA THR A 255 -5.63 7.60 2.26
C THR A 255 -4.23 7.04 2.51
N VAL A 256 -3.57 6.49 1.48
CA VAL A 256 -2.24 5.86 1.56
C VAL A 256 -1.19 6.75 2.24
N PRO A 257 -0.98 8.03 1.88
CA PRO A 257 0.01 8.88 2.54
C PRO A 257 -0.28 9.09 4.04
N THR A 258 -1.56 9.04 4.44
CA THR A 258 -1.95 9.11 5.85
C THR A 258 -1.58 7.83 6.57
N VAL A 259 -1.86 6.66 5.97
CA VAL A 259 -1.46 5.36 6.52
C VAL A 259 0.06 5.22 6.57
N LEU A 260 0.78 5.60 5.51
CA LEU A 260 2.24 5.60 5.47
C LEU A 260 2.85 6.47 6.57
N LYS A 261 2.23 7.60 6.89
CA LYS A 261 2.70 8.50 7.96
C LYS A 261 2.48 7.92 9.36
N ILE A 262 1.38 7.20 9.59
CA ILE A 262 1.03 6.64 10.92
C ILE A 262 1.70 5.29 11.14
N CYS A 263 1.67 4.40 10.13
CA CYS A 263 2.01 2.99 10.27
C CYS A 263 3.22 2.55 9.41
N GLY A 264 3.63 3.33 8.41
CA GLY A 264 4.70 2.98 7.46
C GLY A 264 4.28 2.03 6.33
N ALA A 265 5.14 1.86 5.32
CA ALA A 265 4.87 1.06 4.12
C ALA A 265 4.69 -0.43 4.41
N THR A 266 5.39 -0.96 5.41
CA THR A 266 5.27 -2.39 5.73
C THR A 266 3.91 -2.74 6.32
N MET A 267 3.35 -1.89 7.21
CA MET A 267 2.00 -2.08 7.76
C MET A 267 0.91 -1.85 6.71
N LEU A 268 1.13 -0.92 5.77
CA LEU A 268 0.24 -0.73 4.63
C LEU A 268 0.12 -2.02 3.80
N ASN A 269 1.25 -2.58 3.34
CA ASN A 269 1.26 -3.81 2.54
C ASN A 269 0.73 -5.02 3.32
N LEU A 270 0.99 -5.08 4.63
CA LEU A 270 0.37 -6.07 5.51
C LEU A 270 -1.17 -5.96 5.53
N SER A 271 -1.70 -4.73 5.52
CA SER A 271 -3.14 -4.49 5.50
C SER A 271 -3.77 -4.84 4.14
N LEU A 272 -3.03 -4.65 3.05
CA LEU A 272 -3.46 -5.03 1.70
C LEU A 272 -3.65 -6.55 1.57
N LEU A 273 -3.04 -7.38 2.42
CA LEU A 273 -3.25 -8.83 2.37
C LEU A 273 -4.69 -9.27 2.63
N THR A 274 -5.50 -8.44 3.32
CA THR A 274 -6.92 -8.75 3.47
C THR A 274 -7.68 -8.59 2.14
N SER A 275 -7.13 -7.84 1.18
CA SER A 275 -7.70 -7.65 -0.15
C SER A 275 -7.68 -8.93 -0.97
N ASP A 276 -6.67 -9.78 -0.75
CA ASP A 276 -6.54 -11.11 -1.35
C ASP A 276 -7.71 -12.01 -0.93
N MET A 277 -8.23 -11.86 0.30
CA MET A 277 -9.35 -12.66 0.81
C MET A 277 -10.60 -12.28 0.06
N TRP A 278 -10.83 -10.97 -0.05
CA TRP A 278 -11.96 -10.44 -0.78
C TRP A 278 -11.91 -10.83 -2.25
N ALA A 279 -10.72 -10.87 -2.86
CA ALA A 279 -10.55 -11.31 -4.24
C ALA A 279 -10.92 -12.78 -4.45
N VAL A 280 -10.59 -13.68 -3.51
CA VAL A 280 -11.02 -15.08 -3.56
C VAL A 280 -12.55 -15.19 -3.45
N LEU A 281 -13.15 -14.45 -2.51
CA LEU A 281 -14.61 -14.41 -2.35
C LEU A 281 -15.29 -13.91 -3.62
N ILE A 282 -14.77 -12.86 -4.24
CA ILE A 282 -15.28 -12.33 -5.51
C ILE A 282 -15.16 -13.38 -6.63
N ARG A 283 -14.03 -14.07 -6.73
CA ARG A 283 -13.85 -15.11 -7.77
C ARG A 283 -14.86 -16.26 -7.61
N ILE A 284 -15.13 -16.68 -6.38
CA ILE A 284 -16.08 -17.76 -6.09
C ILE A 284 -17.53 -17.29 -6.28
N PHE A 285 -17.92 -16.16 -5.68
CA PHE A 285 -19.31 -15.73 -5.61
C PHE A 285 -19.75 -14.83 -6.76
N ALA A 286 -18.89 -13.94 -7.26
CA ALA A 286 -19.24 -13.06 -8.37
C ALA A 286 -18.97 -13.75 -9.72
N TYR A 287 -17.77 -14.33 -9.89
CA TYR A 287 -17.39 -14.95 -11.17
C TYR A 287 -17.78 -16.41 -11.30
N HIS A 288 -18.21 -17.07 -10.22
CA HIS A 288 -18.61 -18.49 -10.22
C HIS A 288 -17.51 -19.40 -10.78
N GLU A 289 -16.25 -19.02 -10.58
CA GLU A 289 -15.09 -19.75 -11.06
C GLU A 289 -14.50 -20.63 -9.95
N LYS A 290 -14.04 -21.82 -10.35
CA LYS A 290 -13.31 -22.70 -9.43
C LYS A 290 -11.92 -22.13 -9.17
N VAL A 291 -11.54 -22.10 -7.90
CA VAL A 291 -10.19 -21.76 -7.46
C VAL A 291 -9.41 -23.07 -7.34
N ASP A 292 -8.30 -23.19 -8.06
CA ASP A 292 -7.46 -24.38 -7.95
C ASP A 292 -6.87 -24.51 -6.54
N TRP A 293 -6.75 -25.75 -6.07
CA TRP A 293 -6.26 -26.07 -4.73
C TRP A 293 -4.89 -25.43 -4.42
N ILE A 294 -4.05 -25.27 -5.45
CA ILE A 294 -2.72 -24.68 -5.33
C ILE A 294 -2.75 -23.24 -4.83
N TYR A 295 -3.78 -22.46 -5.19
CA TYR A 295 -3.93 -21.08 -4.73
C TYR A 295 -4.27 -21.02 -3.24
N PHE A 296 -5.00 -22.00 -2.69
CA PHE A 296 -5.23 -22.09 -1.25
C PHE A 296 -3.96 -22.43 -0.48
N VAL A 297 -3.10 -23.29 -1.03
CA VAL A 297 -1.79 -23.60 -0.44
C VAL A 297 -0.86 -22.39 -0.48
N ALA A 298 -0.77 -21.70 -1.61
CA ALA A 298 -0.02 -20.46 -1.73
C ALA A 298 -0.52 -19.41 -0.76
N PHE A 299 -1.83 -19.27 -0.64
CA PHE A 299 -2.46 -18.36 0.29
C PHE A 299 -2.11 -18.68 1.76
N ALA A 300 -2.22 -19.94 2.17
CA ALA A 300 -1.82 -20.38 3.51
C ALA A 300 -0.33 -20.13 3.78
N GLY A 301 0.54 -20.35 2.78
CA GLY A 301 1.96 -20.05 2.86
C GLY A 301 2.22 -18.56 3.09
N THR A 302 1.61 -17.69 2.29
CA THR A 302 1.72 -16.22 2.45
C THR A 302 1.20 -15.76 3.80
N ALA A 303 0.02 -16.25 4.23
CA ALA A 303 -0.54 -15.93 5.55
C ALA A 303 0.38 -16.39 6.69
N ALA A 304 0.97 -17.59 6.59
CA ALA A 304 1.91 -18.09 7.59
C ALA A 304 3.20 -17.24 7.64
N GLY A 305 3.78 -16.90 6.48
CA GLY A 305 4.95 -16.01 6.40
C GLY A 305 4.68 -14.65 7.02
N LEU A 306 3.46 -14.13 6.82
CA LEU A 306 2.99 -12.87 7.38
C LEU A 306 2.79 -12.93 8.91
N LEU A 307 2.25 -14.03 9.43
CA LEU A 307 2.11 -14.26 10.87
C LEU A 307 3.48 -14.36 11.54
N ILE A 308 4.43 -15.08 10.93
CA ILE A 308 5.82 -15.16 11.41
C ILE A 308 6.47 -13.77 11.40
N TYR A 309 6.21 -12.96 10.37
CA TYR A 309 6.70 -11.59 10.27
C TYR A 309 6.09 -10.67 11.35
N SER A 310 4.78 -10.78 11.59
CA SER A 310 4.01 -9.89 12.48
C SER A 310 4.14 -10.26 13.95
N TYR A 311 4.60 -11.48 14.25
CA TYR A 311 4.77 -11.93 15.62
C TYR A 311 5.90 -11.16 16.31
N LYS A 312 5.52 -10.22 17.17
CA LYS A 312 6.44 -9.45 18.00
C LYS A 312 7.10 -10.39 19.02
N SER A 313 8.41 -10.55 18.94
CA SER A 313 9.16 -11.25 19.99
C SER A 313 9.06 -10.45 21.30
N SER A 314 8.84 -11.09 22.45
CA SER A 314 8.87 -10.42 23.77
C SER A 314 10.08 -9.50 23.95
N LYS A 315 11.21 -9.86 23.31
CA LYS A 315 12.46 -9.09 23.32
C LYS A 315 12.39 -7.72 22.61
N GLU A 316 11.67 -7.60 21.50
CA GLU A 316 11.48 -6.31 20.80
C GLU A 316 10.41 -5.45 21.50
N ALA A 317 9.47 -6.08 22.22
CA ALA A 317 8.53 -5.36 23.08
C ALA A 317 9.22 -4.79 24.33
N GLU A 318 10.15 -5.54 24.94
CA GLU A 318 11.00 -5.08 26.06
C GLU A 318 11.95 -3.94 25.65
N GLU A 319 12.64 -4.05 24.51
CA GLU A 319 13.53 -2.96 24.04
C GLU A 319 12.76 -1.67 23.70
N THR A 320 11.56 -1.78 23.12
CA THR A 320 10.71 -0.60 22.88
C THR A 320 10.21 0.03 24.19
N ALA A 321 9.91 -0.80 25.20
CA ALA A 321 9.48 -0.33 26.51
C ALA A 321 10.62 0.32 27.31
N GLN A 322 11.84 -0.21 27.21
CA GLN A 322 13.03 0.36 27.86
C GLN A 322 13.47 1.69 27.23
N VAL A 323 13.39 1.83 25.90
CA VAL A 323 13.74 3.10 25.22
C VAL A 323 12.71 4.20 25.49
N ALA A 324 11.43 3.85 25.63
CA ALA A 324 10.38 4.78 26.06
C ALA A 324 10.59 5.22 27.53
N GLY A 325 10.88 4.28 28.44
CA GLY A 325 11.18 4.60 29.84
C GLY A 325 12.44 5.45 30.04
N ALA A 326 13.51 5.19 29.28
CA ALA A 326 14.76 5.96 29.37
C ALA A 326 14.64 7.39 28.80
N SER A 327 13.77 7.61 27.81
CA SER A 327 13.50 8.96 27.28
C SER A 327 12.66 9.80 28.26
N ASP A 328 11.76 9.15 29.02
CA ASP A 328 10.94 9.80 30.05
C ASP A 328 11.73 10.12 31.33
N GLU A 329 12.73 9.32 31.72
CA GLU A 329 13.65 9.67 32.81
C GLU A 329 14.57 10.84 32.42
N HIS A 330 15.07 10.90 31.19
CA HIS A 330 15.90 12.03 30.74
C HIS A 330 15.09 13.34 30.61
N GLY A 331 13.79 13.26 30.30
CA GLY A 331 12.88 14.41 30.31
C GLY A 331 12.60 14.94 31.72
N LYS A 332 12.42 14.06 32.71
CA LYS A 332 12.19 14.47 34.11
C LYS A 332 13.44 15.01 34.80
N THR A 333 14.62 14.47 34.49
CA THR A 333 15.88 14.94 35.11
C THR A 333 16.29 16.34 34.60
N GLY A 334 15.95 16.67 33.34
CA GLY A 334 16.20 17.99 32.75
C GLY A 334 15.30 19.11 33.33
N ASP A 335 14.06 18.77 33.71
CA ASP A 335 13.13 19.73 34.33
C ASP A 335 13.42 19.94 35.84
N GLU A 336 14.00 18.96 36.54
CA GLU A 336 14.41 19.12 37.94
C GLU A 336 15.74 19.91 38.09
N GLU A 337 16.69 19.81 37.17
CA GLU A 337 17.92 20.62 37.20
C GLU A 337 17.68 22.08 36.75
N ALA A 338 16.73 22.35 35.86
CA ALA A 338 16.38 23.70 35.42
C ALA A 338 15.61 24.51 36.48
N GLY A 339 15.00 23.84 37.48
CA GLY A 339 14.27 24.47 38.58
C GLY A 339 15.14 24.91 39.77
N MET A 340 16.43 24.52 39.82
CA MET A 340 17.28 24.71 41.01
C MET A 340 18.47 25.64 40.81
N GLN A 341 18.60 26.30 39.65
CA GLN A 341 19.58 27.35 39.40
C GLN A 341 18.92 28.73 39.32
N ASN A 342 18.46 29.24 40.46
CA ASN A 342 18.38 30.69 40.66
C ASN A 342 18.51 31.03 42.16
N PRO A 343 19.73 31.25 42.67
CA PRO A 343 19.92 31.93 43.94
C PRO A 343 20.30 33.41 43.73
N ALA A 344 19.58 34.26 44.47
CA ALA A 344 19.83 35.67 44.79
C ALA A 344 19.46 36.73 43.74
#